data_AF-A0A7W8ZA82-F1
#
_entry.id   AF-A0A7W8ZA82-F1
#
_cell.length_a   1.000
_cell.length_b   1.000
_cell.length_c   1.000
_cell.angle_alpha   90.00
_cell.angle_beta   90.00
_cell.angle_gamma   90.00
#
_symmetry.space_group_name_H-M   'P 1'
#
loop_
_entity.id
_entity.type
_entity.pdbx_description
1 polymer ?
#
loop_
_entity_poly.entity_id
_entity_poly.type
_entity_poly.pdbx_seq_one_letter_code
_entity_poly.pdbx_strand_id
1 'polypeptide(L)'
;MDRSTAPRVFISYAHDSAAHLDTVRDLWVFLRTHGVDARLGLPPAGHAGDRRAWAEERIGESDFVLVVASKTYKERADGLVELDEVQRSDEAAEADESGAAEWEARHIRDAFRRDPGAAGKYLPVLLPGHSAAEIPEFLGSAARHQVTDLTARGADGLLRALVSPPGGGRSRSPLSHDLVLAVTVDDGRISCEVTLAGSLLGRQDAPLPFEPGVLSRALAAPPPVAEERLIEAGHRLCQALLTDDTARHLTRLLHDSRFGTVVDVVVEHGDAAAWPPYEALRLPGGAVLATLPGVHVRRRAPGAGRRTAPPPPLPGPLKILVAAAGENRARATRVVLDAVADLGASGAGEARVLEAATPGRIAGALRDGGYHVVHLSAPGTSSSVELEDEDGNPVTVPAGELAAVLRDGDGRSPFVVLSAGEDGATLAAALARHGGGRVLAVRAPVTDFYATALAKRFYATLATGAEAGPSAALAEARRHLEQGRIHRGQADPGDRLPPQYAVAALLSAGEDLPLVDLGDATPFRP
;
A
#
# COMPACT_ATOMS: atom_id res chain seq x y z
N MET A 1 -2.03 14.36 16.11
CA MET A 1 -3.07 14.09 15.09
C MET A 1 -3.61 15.40 14.54
N ASP A 2 -3.03 15.89 13.45
CA ASP A 2 -3.76 16.78 12.54
C ASP A 2 -4.10 15.90 11.33
N ARG A 3 -5.33 15.38 11.27
CA ARG A 3 -5.77 14.63 10.09
C ARG A 3 -5.75 15.61 8.93
N SER A 4 -5.07 15.24 7.85
CA SER A 4 -5.05 16.00 6.59
C SER A 4 -6.44 16.61 6.34
N THR A 5 -6.50 17.94 6.27
CA THR A 5 -7.77 18.67 6.05
C THR A 5 -8.17 18.63 4.57
N ALA A 6 -7.83 17.57 3.83
CA ALA A 6 -8.23 17.45 2.43
C ALA A 6 -9.77 17.51 2.31
N PRO A 7 -10.33 18.24 1.32
CA PRO A 7 -11.76 18.22 1.04
C PRO A 7 -12.24 16.80 0.78
N ARG A 8 -13.16 16.32 1.62
CA ARG A 8 -13.80 15.02 1.43
C ARG A 8 -14.93 15.17 0.44
N VAL A 9 -14.83 14.46 -0.67
CA VAL A 9 -15.76 14.57 -1.79
C VAL A 9 -16.38 13.22 -2.10
N PHE A 10 -17.70 13.18 -2.15
CA PHE A 10 -18.45 12.05 -2.67
C PHE A 10 -18.89 12.35 -4.11
N ILE A 11 -18.57 11.47 -5.06
CA ILE A 11 -18.96 11.61 -6.47
C ILE A 11 -20.14 10.67 -6.75
N SER A 12 -21.31 11.27 -6.92
CA SER A 12 -22.54 10.60 -7.30
C SER A 12 -22.74 10.71 -8.81
N TYR A 13 -22.95 9.57 -9.47
CA TYR A 13 -23.09 9.46 -10.92
C TYR A 13 -23.96 8.27 -11.31
N ALA A 14 -24.49 8.27 -12.54
CA ALA A 14 -25.28 7.17 -13.07
C ALA A 14 -24.42 6.30 -14.00
N HIS A 15 -24.69 5.00 -14.01
CA HIS A 15 -24.05 4.05 -14.93
C HIS A 15 -24.70 4.18 -16.32
N ASP A 16 -24.27 5.19 -17.09
CA ASP A 16 -24.89 5.56 -18.37
C ASP A 16 -24.26 4.80 -19.56
N SER A 17 -22.95 4.97 -19.75
CA SER A 17 -22.16 4.27 -20.76
C SER A 17 -20.73 4.02 -20.26
N ALA A 18 -20.00 3.09 -20.88
CA ALA A 18 -18.59 2.84 -20.55
C ALA A 18 -17.74 4.13 -20.65
N ALA A 19 -17.94 4.93 -21.69
CA ALA A 19 -17.25 6.21 -21.88
C ALA A 19 -17.57 7.23 -20.75
N HIS A 20 -18.82 7.27 -20.27
CA HIS A 20 -19.19 8.12 -19.15
C HIS A 20 -18.52 7.64 -17.85
N LEU A 21 -18.53 6.33 -17.58
CA LEU A 21 -17.85 5.73 -16.43
C LEU A 21 -16.35 6.01 -16.43
N ASP A 22 -15.70 5.88 -17.59
CA ASP A 22 -14.28 6.19 -17.75
C ASP A 22 -13.99 7.67 -17.51
N THR A 23 -14.86 8.57 -17.99
CA THR A 23 -14.72 10.02 -17.75
C THR A 23 -14.90 10.36 -16.26
N VAL A 24 -15.84 9.72 -15.57
CA VAL A 24 -16.04 9.86 -14.12
C VAL A 24 -14.84 9.33 -13.34
N ARG A 25 -14.26 8.20 -13.76
CA ARG A 25 -13.03 7.65 -13.18
C ARG A 25 -11.83 8.58 -13.39
N ASP A 26 -11.69 9.16 -14.59
CA ASP A 26 -10.67 10.16 -14.88
C ASP A 26 -10.87 11.43 -14.01
N LEU A 27 -12.10 11.92 -13.83
CA LEU A 27 -12.41 13.04 -12.92
C LEU A 27 -12.00 12.70 -11.48
N TRP A 28 -12.34 11.50 -11.02
CA TRP A 28 -12.03 11.05 -9.68
C TRP A 28 -10.52 11.05 -9.42
N VAL A 29 -9.73 10.42 -10.28
CA VAL A 29 -8.26 10.41 -10.16
C VAL A 29 -7.70 11.83 -10.26
N PHE A 30 -8.22 12.65 -11.18
CA PHE A 30 -7.82 14.06 -11.34
C PHE A 30 -8.03 14.89 -10.06
N LEU A 31 -9.18 14.74 -9.38
CA LEU A 31 -9.44 15.44 -8.11
C LEU A 31 -8.43 15.04 -7.03
N ARG A 32 -8.10 13.74 -6.96
CA ARG A 32 -7.10 13.23 -6.01
C ARG A 32 -5.69 13.76 -6.27
N THR A 33 -5.29 13.94 -7.53
CA THR A 33 -4.01 14.62 -7.86
C THR A 33 -3.99 16.09 -7.44
N HIS A 34 -5.15 16.69 -7.18
CA HIS A 34 -5.28 18.07 -6.70
C HIS A 34 -5.53 18.15 -5.18
N GLY A 35 -5.27 17.07 -4.44
CA GLY A 35 -5.36 17.03 -2.97
C GLY A 35 -6.79 16.97 -2.43
N VAL A 36 -7.75 16.51 -3.24
CA VAL A 36 -9.14 16.26 -2.82
C VAL A 36 -9.27 14.77 -2.45
N ASP A 37 -9.78 14.47 -1.26
CA ASP A 37 -10.12 13.10 -0.87
C ASP A 37 -11.46 12.69 -1.50
N ALA A 38 -11.41 12.43 -2.81
CA ALA A 38 -12.57 12.06 -3.60
C ALA A 38 -12.82 10.54 -3.53
N ARG A 39 -14.08 10.14 -3.43
CA ARG A 39 -14.58 8.75 -3.48
C ARG A 39 -15.74 8.63 -4.46
N LEU A 40 -15.79 7.51 -5.19
CA LEU A 40 -16.91 7.17 -6.07
C LEU A 40 -18.08 6.60 -5.25
N GLY A 41 -19.32 6.80 -5.70
CA GLY A 41 -20.55 6.27 -5.09
C GLY A 41 -20.75 4.76 -5.23
N LEU A 42 -19.68 3.97 -5.06
CA LEU A 42 -19.75 2.52 -5.04
C LEU A 42 -18.96 1.98 -3.83
N PRO A 43 -19.52 1.01 -3.09
CA PRO A 43 -18.83 0.42 -1.97
C PRO A 43 -17.62 -0.38 -2.45
N PRO A 44 -16.58 -0.53 -1.61
CA PRO A 44 -15.47 -1.41 -1.92
C PRO A 44 -15.92 -2.85 -2.18
N ALA A 45 -15.17 -3.56 -3.02
CA ALA A 45 -15.35 -4.99 -3.20
C ALA A 45 -15.34 -5.71 -1.83
N GLY A 46 -16.33 -6.56 -1.58
CA GLY A 46 -16.50 -7.25 -0.29
C GLY A 46 -17.34 -6.54 0.78
N HIS A 47 -17.79 -5.29 0.54
CA HIS A 47 -18.75 -4.57 1.41
C HIS A 47 -20.17 -4.52 0.81
N ALA A 48 -20.53 -5.50 -0.03
CA ALA A 48 -21.81 -5.53 -0.75
C ALA A 48 -23.05 -5.63 0.17
N GLY A 49 -22.88 -6.08 1.42
CA GLY A 49 -23.98 -6.42 2.33
C GLY A 49 -24.87 -5.25 2.78
N ASP A 50 -24.42 -3.99 2.69
CA ASP A 50 -25.27 -2.81 2.93
C ASP A 50 -24.78 -1.57 2.17
N ARG A 51 -24.92 -1.59 0.84
CA ARG A 51 -24.54 -0.49 -0.05
C ARG A 51 -25.23 0.84 0.30
N ARG A 52 -26.46 0.79 0.82
CA ARG A 52 -27.25 1.97 1.17
C ARG A 52 -26.71 2.65 2.42
N ALA A 53 -26.54 1.91 3.52
CA ALA A 53 -25.97 2.47 4.74
C ALA A 53 -24.56 3.02 4.50
N TRP A 54 -23.76 2.34 3.67
CA TRP A 54 -22.44 2.84 3.27
C TRP A 54 -22.52 4.19 2.55
N ALA A 55 -23.39 4.31 1.54
CA ALA A 55 -23.54 5.56 0.79
C ALA A 55 -24.11 6.69 1.67
N GLU A 56 -25.07 6.39 2.54
CA GLU A 56 -25.60 7.32 3.55
C GLU A 56 -24.52 7.88 4.47
N GLU A 57 -23.69 6.99 5.02
CA GLU A 57 -22.57 7.35 5.90
C GLU A 57 -21.55 8.24 5.15
N ARG A 58 -21.17 7.85 3.93
CA ARG A 58 -20.18 8.60 3.13
C ARG A 58 -20.72 9.94 2.67
N ILE A 59 -21.98 10.04 2.26
CA ILE A 59 -22.64 11.31 1.94
C ILE A 59 -22.66 12.21 3.18
N GLY A 60 -23.00 11.65 4.35
CA GLY A 60 -23.00 12.36 5.63
C GLY A 60 -21.65 12.94 5.99
N GLU A 61 -20.59 12.13 5.88
CA GLU A 61 -19.21 12.52 6.20
C GLU A 61 -18.59 13.48 5.19
N SER A 62 -19.04 13.53 3.94
CA SER A 62 -18.39 14.34 2.91
C SER A 62 -18.66 15.83 3.09
N ASP A 63 -17.63 16.64 2.82
CA ASP A 63 -17.73 18.10 2.83
C ASP A 63 -18.52 18.58 1.60
N PHE A 64 -18.35 17.89 0.47
CA PHE A 64 -19.08 18.13 -0.78
C PHE A 64 -19.57 16.83 -1.42
N VAL A 65 -20.69 16.92 -2.12
CA VAL A 65 -21.27 15.86 -2.94
C VAL A 65 -21.34 16.38 -4.37
N LEU A 66 -20.51 15.81 -5.26
CA LEU A 66 -20.55 16.11 -6.69
C LEU A 66 -21.66 15.27 -7.33
N VAL A 67 -22.61 15.93 -7.95
CA VAL A 67 -23.66 15.28 -8.74
C VAL A 67 -23.27 15.42 -10.21
N VAL A 68 -22.74 14.34 -10.79
CA VAL A 68 -22.34 14.32 -12.20
C VAL A 68 -23.60 14.23 -13.05
N ALA A 69 -23.90 15.33 -13.75
CA ALA A 69 -25.10 15.42 -14.55
C ALA A 69 -25.02 14.51 -15.79
N SER A 70 -26.06 13.73 -15.99
CA SER A 70 -26.34 12.96 -17.20
C SER A 70 -27.85 12.78 -17.33
N LYS A 71 -28.34 12.52 -18.54
CA LYS A 71 -29.75 12.24 -18.79
C LYS A 71 -30.29 11.15 -17.84
N THR A 72 -29.57 10.03 -17.74
CA THR A 72 -29.94 8.90 -16.88
C THR A 72 -29.95 9.30 -15.40
N TYR A 73 -28.99 10.10 -14.93
CA TYR A 73 -28.99 10.58 -13.54
C TYR A 73 -30.22 11.45 -13.25
N LYS A 74 -30.57 12.36 -14.17
CA LYS A 74 -31.74 13.23 -14.04
C LYS A 74 -33.04 12.43 -13.94
N GLU A 75 -33.26 11.49 -14.85
CA GLU A 75 -34.47 10.67 -14.87
C GLU A 75 -34.66 9.90 -13.56
N ARG A 76 -33.56 9.34 -13.01
CA ARG A 76 -33.56 8.63 -11.73
C ARG A 76 -33.81 9.56 -10.54
N ALA A 77 -33.17 10.74 -10.52
CA ALA A 77 -33.31 11.71 -9.45
C ALA A 77 -34.70 12.35 -9.42
N ASP A 78 -35.28 12.67 -10.59
CA ASP A 78 -36.58 13.32 -10.70
C ASP A 78 -37.74 12.32 -10.53
N GLY A 79 -37.46 11.01 -10.54
CA GLY A 79 -38.45 9.95 -10.34
C GLY A 79 -39.27 9.65 -11.61
N LEU A 80 -38.64 9.80 -12.77
CA LEU A 80 -39.25 9.61 -14.10
C LEU A 80 -39.09 8.18 -14.64
N VAL A 81 -38.37 7.31 -13.93
CA VAL A 81 -38.27 5.88 -14.22
C VAL A 81 -39.35 5.16 -13.40
N GLU A 82 -40.38 4.62 -14.06
CA GLU A 82 -41.35 3.74 -13.39
C GLU A 82 -40.69 2.41 -13.03
N LEU A 83 -40.93 1.96 -11.79
CA LEU A 83 -40.46 0.67 -11.31
C LEU A 83 -41.19 -0.43 -12.08
N ASP A 84 -40.50 -1.15 -12.95
CA ASP A 84 -41.02 -2.43 -13.41
C ASP A 84 -41.06 -3.34 -12.17
N GLU A 85 -42.26 -3.66 -11.67
CA GLU A 85 -42.49 -4.32 -10.37
C GLU A 85 -41.94 -5.77 -10.27
N VAL A 86 -41.13 -6.21 -11.24
CA VAL A 86 -40.64 -7.58 -11.40
C VAL A 86 -39.36 -7.87 -10.59
N GLN A 87 -38.69 -6.86 -10.02
CA GLN A 87 -37.41 -7.04 -9.29
C GLN A 87 -37.54 -7.13 -7.76
N ARG A 88 -38.73 -7.39 -7.21
CA ARG A 88 -38.90 -7.76 -5.78
C ARG A 88 -38.76 -9.27 -5.55
N SER A 89 -37.76 -9.92 -6.14
CA SER A 89 -37.28 -11.21 -5.63
C SER A 89 -35.99 -10.96 -4.86
N ASP A 90 -35.87 -11.54 -3.67
CA ASP A 90 -34.73 -11.36 -2.76
C ASP A 90 -33.38 -11.76 -3.40
N GLU A 91 -33.40 -12.45 -4.54
CA GLU A 91 -32.22 -12.87 -5.32
C GLU A 91 -31.70 -11.81 -6.31
N ALA A 92 -32.51 -10.82 -6.73
CA ALA A 92 -32.09 -9.76 -7.65
C ALA A 92 -31.40 -8.57 -6.95
N ALA A 93 -31.60 -8.45 -5.63
CA ALA A 93 -31.06 -7.38 -4.80
C ALA A 93 -29.52 -7.42 -4.67
N GLU A 94 -28.89 -8.58 -4.91
CA GLU A 94 -27.45 -8.75 -4.73
C GLU A 94 -26.61 -8.34 -5.96
N ALA A 95 -27.22 -8.19 -7.14
CA ALA A 95 -26.50 -7.95 -8.40
C ALA A 95 -26.76 -6.59 -9.07
N ASP A 96 -27.73 -5.79 -8.61
CA ASP A 96 -28.14 -4.60 -9.35
C ASP A 96 -27.35 -3.33 -8.95
N GLU A 97 -26.31 -3.00 -9.71
CA GLU A 97 -25.63 -1.69 -9.66
C GLU A 97 -26.56 -0.52 -10.02
N SER A 98 -27.65 -0.76 -10.77
CA SER A 98 -28.55 0.31 -11.23
C SER A 98 -29.50 0.80 -10.14
N GLY A 99 -30.16 -0.10 -9.40
CA GLY A 99 -31.06 0.24 -8.30
C GLY A 99 -30.39 0.97 -7.12
N ALA A 100 -29.06 0.82 -6.98
CA ALA A 100 -28.30 1.54 -5.99
C ALA A 100 -28.07 3.02 -6.35
N ALA A 101 -27.67 3.30 -7.60
CA ALA A 101 -27.51 4.66 -8.10
C ALA A 101 -28.86 5.41 -8.11
N GLU A 102 -29.96 4.71 -8.37
CA GLU A 102 -31.31 5.25 -8.24
C GLU A 102 -31.68 5.67 -6.82
N TRP A 103 -31.41 4.79 -5.86
CA TRP A 103 -31.65 5.10 -4.45
C TRP A 103 -30.76 6.25 -4.00
N GLU A 104 -29.48 6.27 -4.39
CA GLU A 104 -28.53 7.33 -4.04
C GLU A 104 -29.00 8.70 -4.55
N ALA A 105 -29.43 8.77 -5.81
CA ALA A 105 -29.96 10.01 -6.40
C ALA A 105 -31.22 10.51 -5.66
N ARG A 106 -32.13 9.60 -5.28
CA ARG A 106 -33.32 9.94 -4.46
C ARG A 106 -32.93 10.37 -3.05
N HIS A 107 -31.97 9.70 -2.42
CA HIS A 107 -31.47 10.04 -1.08
C HIS A 107 -30.86 11.45 -1.05
N ILE A 108 -30.01 11.78 -2.03
CA ILE A 108 -29.40 13.11 -2.18
C ILE A 108 -30.48 14.18 -2.36
N ARG A 109 -31.48 13.92 -3.21
CA ARG A 109 -32.63 14.83 -3.41
C ARG A 109 -33.37 15.08 -2.10
N ASP A 110 -33.69 14.03 -1.37
CA ASP A 110 -34.46 14.14 -0.13
C ASP A 110 -33.64 14.81 0.97
N ALA A 111 -32.32 14.60 1.01
CA ALA A 111 -31.40 15.31 1.91
C ALA A 111 -31.31 16.81 1.58
N PHE A 112 -31.19 17.18 0.30
CA PHE A 112 -31.21 18.57 -0.14
C PHE A 112 -32.53 19.28 0.22
N ARG A 113 -33.66 18.62 0.00
CA ARG A 113 -34.99 19.18 0.33
C ARG A 113 -35.19 19.37 1.83
N ARG A 114 -34.62 18.51 2.67
CA ARG A 114 -34.68 18.61 4.13
C ARG A 114 -33.87 19.78 4.69
N ASP A 115 -32.75 20.11 4.06
CA ASP A 115 -31.91 21.25 4.46
C ASP A 115 -31.39 22.04 3.24
N PRO A 116 -32.20 22.96 2.70
CA PRO A 116 -31.78 23.83 1.60
C PRO A 116 -30.62 24.77 1.97
N GLY A 117 -30.39 25.01 3.27
CA GLY A 117 -29.26 25.80 3.77
C GLY A 117 -27.90 25.12 3.52
N ALA A 118 -27.89 23.80 3.35
CA ALA A 118 -26.75 23.01 2.94
C ALA A 118 -26.52 22.98 1.41
N ALA A 119 -27.15 23.86 0.61
CA ALA A 119 -27.00 23.88 -0.84
C ALA A 119 -25.54 23.97 -1.33
N GLY A 120 -24.65 24.60 -0.55
CA GLY A 120 -23.21 24.65 -0.85
C GLY A 120 -22.48 23.30 -0.79
N LYS A 121 -23.11 22.26 -0.21
CA LYS A 121 -22.58 20.89 -0.18
C LYS A 121 -22.81 20.15 -1.49
N TYR A 122 -23.94 20.35 -2.16
CA TYR A 122 -24.35 19.58 -3.34
C TYR A 122 -24.03 20.36 -4.61
N LEU A 123 -23.02 19.89 -5.36
CA LEU A 123 -22.46 20.61 -6.49
C LEU A 123 -22.79 19.87 -7.81
N PRO A 124 -23.66 20.43 -8.67
CA PRO A 124 -23.85 19.92 -10.03
C PRO A 124 -22.57 20.07 -10.86
N VAL A 125 -22.08 18.96 -11.41
CA VAL A 125 -20.90 18.92 -12.28
C VAL A 125 -21.30 18.54 -13.70
N LEU A 126 -20.89 19.36 -14.67
CA LEU A 126 -21.08 19.12 -16.09
C LEU A 126 -19.74 18.73 -16.71
N LEU A 127 -19.60 17.45 -17.06
CA LEU A 127 -18.44 16.92 -17.78
C LEU A 127 -18.51 17.26 -19.28
N PRO A 128 -17.40 17.15 -20.03
CA PRO A 128 -17.41 17.43 -21.46
C PRO A 128 -18.46 16.60 -22.21
N GLY A 129 -19.27 17.24 -23.05
CA GLY A 129 -20.35 16.60 -23.79
C GLY A 129 -21.71 16.61 -23.09
N HIS A 130 -21.79 16.99 -21.81
CA HIS A 130 -23.03 17.12 -21.06
C HIS A 130 -23.59 18.55 -21.06
N SER A 131 -24.89 18.68 -20.80
CA SER A 131 -25.62 19.95 -20.85
C SER A 131 -26.37 20.26 -19.56
N ALA A 132 -26.62 21.54 -19.31
CA ALA A 132 -27.35 21.98 -18.11
C ALA A 132 -28.80 21.45 -18.03
N ALA A 133 -29.37 20.98 -19.15
CA ALA A 133 -30.70 20.35 -19.17
C ALA A 133 -30.72 18.99 -18.46
N GLU A 134 -29.54 18.38 -18.26
CA GLU A 134 -29.36 17.09 -17.59
C GLU A 134 -29.20 17.24 -16.07
N ILE A 135 -29.30 18.46 -15.52
CA ILE A 135 -29.26 18.68 -14.07
C ILE A 135 -30.63 18.31 -13.47
N PRO A 136 -30.68 17.52 -12.38
CA PRO A 136 -31.91 17.24 -11.64
C PRO A 136 -32.63 18.52 -11.22
N GLU A 137 -33.97 18.50 -11.23
CA GLU A 137 -34.78 19.72 -10.99
C GLU A 137 -34.50 20.35 -9.63
N PHE A 138 -34.29 19.53 -8.60
CA PHE A 138 -34.01 20.00 -7.25
C PHE A 138 -32.70 20.78 -7.10
N LEU A 139 -31.76 20.62 -8.06
CA LEU A 139 -30.49 21.35 -8.11
C LEU A 139 -30.49 22.49 -9.13
N GLY A 140 -31.63 22.80 -9.77
CA GLY A 140 -31.69 23.81 -10.83
C GLY A 140 -31.22 25.22 -10.42
N SER A 141 -31.31 25.54 -9.12
CA SER A 141 -30.88 26.79 -8.49
C SER A 141 -29.46 26.75 -7.91
N ALA A 142 -28.82 25.58 -7.85
CA ALA A 142 -27.46 25.44 -7.33
C ALA A 142 -26.41 25.99 -8.31
N ALA A 143 -25.26 26.41 -7.78
CA ALA A 143 -24.13 26.85 -8.60
C ALA A 143 -23.59 25.68 -9.43
N ARG A 144 -23.51 25.87 -10.75
CA ARG A 144 -23.12 24.81 -11.69
C ARG A 144 -21.62 24.86 -11.91
N HIS A 145 -20.98 23.68 -11.97
CA HIS A 145 -19.55 23.57 -12.20
C HIS A 145 -19.29 22.88 -13.54
N GLN A 146 -18.97 23.67 -14.55
CA GLN A 146 -18.59 23.15 -15.86
C GLN A 146 -17.11 22.74 -15.88
N VAL A 147 -16.84 21.52 -16.32
CA VAL A 147 -15.51 20.97 -16.57
C VAL A 147 -15.34 20.83 -18.07
N THR A 148 -14.54 21.69 -18.69
CA THR A 148 -14.33 21.66 -20.15
C THR A 148 -13.36 20.58 -20.59
N ASP A 149 -12.43 20.25 -19.70
CA ASP A 149 -11.38 19.26 -19.85
C ASP A 149 -10.78 18.98 -18.47
N LEU A 150 -10.20 17.79 -18.29
CA LEU A 150 -9.61 17.37 -17.01
C LEU A 150 -8.19 17.93 -16.84
N THR A 151 -8.11 19.26 -16.88
CA THR A 151 -6.92 20.04 -16.55
C THR A 151 -7.24 21.03 -15.45
N ALA A 152 -6.21 21.56 -14.78
CA ALA A 152 -6.39 22.57 -13.75
C ALA A 152 -7.14 23.82 -14.24
N ARG A 153 -6.99 24.18 -15.53
CA ARG A 153 -7.72 25.30 -16.16
C ARG A 153 -9.15 24.91 -16.50
N GLY A 154 -9.35 23.73 -17.08
CA GLY A 154 -10.67 23.25 -17.48
C GLY A 154 -11.61 22.96 -16.31
N ALA A 155 -11.05 22.59 -15.16
CA ALA A 155 -11.78 22.33 -13.92
C ALA A 155 -11.63 23.44 -12.86
N ASP A 156 -11.09 24.61 -13.22
CA ASP A 156 -10.75 25.70 -12.30
C ASP A 156 -11.93 26.14 -11.41
N GLY A 157 -13.13 26.24 -11.98
CA GLY A 157 -14.35 26.57 -11.24
C GLY A 157 -14.74 25.52 -10.18
N LEU A 158 -14.51 24.24 -10.47
CA LEU A 158 -14.74 23.14 -9.53
C LEU A 158 -13.65 23.10 -8.45
N LEU A 159 -12.38 23.18 -8.84
CA LEU A 159 -11.25 23.14 -7.91
C LEU A 159 -11.27 24.30 -6.92
N ARG A 160 -11.64 25.51 -7.35
CA ARG A 160 -11.82 26.65 -6.44
C ARG A 160 -12.89 26.40 -5.38
N ALA A 161 -14.02 25.81 -5.77
CA ALA A 161 -15.11 25.50 -4.85
C ALA A 161 -14.67 24.48 -3.78
N LEU A 162 -13.89 23.47 -4.18
CA LEU A 162 -13.46 22.39 -3.30
C LEU A 162 -12.28 22.77 -2.40
N VAL A 163 -11.24 23.40 -2.97
CA VAL A 163 -9.93 23.57 -2.32
C VAL A 163 -9.77 24.96 -1.69
N SER A 164 -10.64 25.92 -2.02
CA SER A 164 -10.64 27.29 -1.45
C SER A 164 -12.04 27.71 -1.00
N PRO A 165 -12.66 27.01 -0.03
CA PRO A 165 -13.97 27.39 0.46
C PRO A 165 -13.93 28.78 1.14
N PRO A 166 -15.00 29.56 1.07
CA PRO A 166 -15.08 30.86 1.74
C PRO A 166 -14.93 30.66 3.27
N GLY A 167 -13.83 31.13 3.86
CA GLY A 167 -13.59 31.06 5.31
C GLY A 167 -12.15 30.78 5.78
N GLY A 168 -11.23 30.34 4.90
CA GLY A 168 -9.81 30.14 5.25
C GLY A 168 -9.17 28.95 4.54
N GLY A 169 -7.84 28.96 4.39
CA GLY A 169 -7.07 27.91 3.72
C GLY A 169 -6.92 26.65 4.57
N ARG A 170 -7.13 25.48 3.96
CA ARG A 170 -6.94 24.16 4.59
C ARG A 170 -5.44 23.80 4.65
N SER A 171 -5.04 23.06 5.69
CA SER A 171 -3.67 22.52 5.91
C SER A 171 -3.27 21.62 4.74
N ARG A 172 -2.01 21.78 4.29
CA ARG A 172 -1.49 21.32 2.99
C ARG A 172 -0.56 20.11 3.13
N SER A 173 -1.00 19.08 3.84
CA SER A 173 -0.27 17.80 3.87
C SER A 173 -0.51 17.01 2.59
N PRO A 174 0.46 16.19 2.13
CA PRO A 174 0.23 15.25 1.04
C PRO A 174 -0.98 14.37 1.33
N LEU A 175 -1.83 14.15 0.32
CA LEU A 175 -2.93 13.21 0.43
C LEU A 175 -2.35 11.79 0.42
N SER A 176 -2.68 10.98 1.43
CA SER A 176 -2.35 9.54 1.40
C SER A 176 -3.41 8.76 0.62
N HIS A 177 -2.95 7.74 -0.09
CA HIS A 177 -3.73 6.89 -0.96
C HIS A 177 -3.46 5.43 -0.65
N ASP A 178 -4.50 4.69 -0.30
CA ASP A 178 -4.43 3.23 -0.29
C ASP A 178 -4.64 2.72 -1.71
N LEU A 179 -3.62 2.09 -2.29
CA LEU A 179 -3.71 1.38 -3.56
C LEU A 179 -3.59 -0.12 -3.29
N VAL A 180 -4.69 -0.86 -3.43
CA VAL A 180 -4.71 -2.30 -3.20
C VAL A 180 -4.65 -3.04 -4.52
N LEU A 181 -3.68 -3.94 -4.67
CA LEU A 181 -3.59 -4.90 -5.76
C LEU A 181 -3.97 -6.27 -5.18
N ALA A 182 -5.20 -6.71 -5.42
CA ALA A 182 -5.66 -8.04 -5.03
C ALA A 182 -5.31 -9.03 -6.14
N VAL A 183 -4.27 -9.84 -5.89
CA VAL A 183 -3.64 -10.71 -6.88
C VAL A 183 -3.91 -12.18 -6.59
N THR A 184 -4.43 -12.88 -7.58
CA THR A 184 -4.59 -14.34 -7.57
C THR A 184 -3.79 -14.95 -8.70
N VAL A 185 -3.25 -16.14 -8.46
CA VAL A 185 -2.59 -16.95 -9.49
C VAL A 185 -3.29 -18.31 -9.48
N ASP A 186 -3.82 -18.68 -10.64
CA ASP A 186 -4.49 -19.97 -10.86
C ASP A 186 -4.26 -20.43 -12.31
N ASP A 187 -4.03 -21.72 -12.50
CA ASP A 187 -3.80 -22.36 -13.81
C ASP A 187 -2.86 -21.58 -14.77
N GLY A 188 -1.71 -21.12 -14.26
CA GLY A 188 -0.73 -20.36 -15.05
C GLY A 188 -1.19 -18.98 -15.49
N ARG A 189 -2.30 -18.48 -14.94
CA ARG A 189 -2.81 -17.12 -15.12
C ARG A 189 -2.63 -16.31 -13.85
N ILE A 190 -2.56 -14.99 -14.02
CA ILE A 190 -2.53 -14.02 -12.95
C ILE A 190 -3.69 -13.05 -13.16
N SER A 191 -4.51 -12.89 -12.13
CA SER A 191 -5.62 -11.95 -12.11
C SER A 191 -5.35 -10.90 -11.04
N CYS A 192 -5.64 -9.65 -11.34
CA CYS A 192 -5.39 -8.52 -10.45
C CYS A 192 -6.60 -7.59 -10.45
N GLU A 193 -7.20 -7.39 -9.28
CA GLU A 193 -8.14 -6.29 -9.06
C GLU A 193 -7.40 -5.15 -8.37
N VAL A 194 -7.48 -3.96 -8.96
CA VAL A 194 -6.83 -2.76 -8.45
C VAL A 194 -7.88 -1.82 -7.89
N THR A 195 -7.76 -1.48 -6.61
CA THR A 195 -8.59 -0.45 -5.99
C THR A 195 -7.74 0.71 -5.49
N LEU A 196 -8.27 1.92 -5.60
CA LEU A 196 -7.67 3.13 -5.06
C LEU A 196 -8.67 3.74 -4.09
N ALA A 197 -8.24 4.01 -2.85
CA ALA A 197 -9.12 4.50 -1.77
C ALA A 197 -10.42 3.67 -1.62
N GLY A 198 -10.34 2.36 -1.87
CA GLY A 198 -11.46 1.42 -1.81
C GLY A 198 -12.36 1.37 -3.05
N SER A 199 -12.21 2.25 -4.03
CA SER A 199 -12.98 2.20 -5.28
C SER A 199 -12.22 1.46 -6.39
N LEU A 200 -12.95 0.72 -7.23
CA LEU A 200 -12.36 -0.05 -8.34
C LEU A 200 -11.70 0.87 -9.37
N LEU A 201 -10.39 0.72 -9.54
CA LEU A 201 -9.61 1.41 -10.56
C LEU A 201 -9.51 0.59 -11.85
N GLY A 202 -9.34 -0.73 -11.73
CA GLY A 202 -9.29 -1.63 -12.89
C GLY A 202 -9.20 -3.11 -12.50
N ARG A 203 -9.49 -3.98 -13.47
CA ARG A 203 -9.26 -5.42 -13.38
C ARG A 203 -8.43 -5.86 -14.56
N GLN A 204 -7.48 -6.76 -14.31
CA GLN A 204 -6.65 -7.34 -15.35
C GLN A 204 -6.57 -8.86 -15.14
N ASP A 205 -6.59 -9.60 -16.24
CA ASP A 205 -6.37 -11.03 -16.26
C ASP A 205 -5.44 -11.38 -17.41
N ALA A 206 -4.30 -11.99 -17.10
CA ALA A 206 -3.23 -12.22 -18.06
C ALA A 206 -2.54 -13.57 -17.82
N PRO A 207 -1.87 -14.15 -18.83
CA PRO A 207 -0.93 -15.23 -18.60
C PRO A 207 0.16 -14.81 -17.61
N LEU A 208 0.57 -15.70 -16.72
CA LEU A 208 1.66 -15.46 -15.79
C LEU A 208 2.96 -15.16 -16.58
N PRO A 209 3.60 -13.99 -16.38
CA PRO A 209 4.64 -13.51 -17.30
C PRO A 209 6.01 -14.18 -17.16
N PHE A 210 6.24 -14.93 -16.08
CA PHE A 210 7.51 -15.57 -15.77
C PHE A 210 7.31 -16.71 -14.76
N GLU A 211 8.34 -17.53 -14.60
CA GLU A 211 8.36 -18.67 -13.68
C GLU A 211 8.91 -18.29 -12.29
N PRO A 212 8.68 -19.10 -11.24
CA PRO A 212 9.33 -18.96 -9.93
C PRO A 212 10.85 -18.78 -10.02
N GLY A 213 11.42 -18.05 -9.06
CA GLY A 213 12.85 -17.75 -9.03
C GLY A 213 13.34 -16.77 -10.11
N VAL A 214 12.44 -16.04 -10.80
CA VAL A 214 12.82 -15.01 -11.79
C VAL A 214 13.80 -13.98 -11.23
N LEU A 215 13.61 -13.57 -9.97
CA LEU A 215 14.43 -12.57 -9.29
C LEU A 215 15.86 -13.08 -9.06
N SER A 216 16.01 -14.27 -8.47
CA SER A 216 17.31 -14.89 -8.25
C SER A 216 18.07 -15.15 -9.55
N ARG A 217 17.38 -15.66 -10.58
CA ARG A 217 17.98 -15.91 -11.90
C ARG A 217 18.41 -14.63 -12.61
N ALA A 218 17.69 -13.52 -12.40
CA ALA A 218 18.12 -12.22 -12.90
C ALA A 218 19.38 -11.76 -12.19
N LEU A 219 19.41 -11.82 -10.85
CA LEU A 219 20.51 -11.31 -10.03
C LEU A 219 21.77 -12.19 -10.05
N ALA A 220 21.67 -13.46 -10.46
CA ALA A 220 22.82 -14.32 -10.69
C ALA A 220 23.64 -13.93 -11.94
N ALA A 221 23.08 -13.11 -12.84
CA ALA A 221 23.78 -12.63 -14.01
C ALA A 221 24.70 -11.44 -13.69
N PRO A 222 25.70 -11.13 -14.54
CA PRO A 222 26.48 -9.91 -14.42
C PRO A 222 25.59 -8.65 -14.37
N PRO A 223 25.99 -7.58 -13.65
CA PRO A 223 25.14 -6.43 -13.36
C PRO A 223 24.38 -5.81 -14.55
N PRO A 224 24.99 -5.60 -15.74
CA PRO A 224 24.25 -5.08 -16.90
C PRO A 224 23.13 -6.01 -17.38
N VAL A 225 23.39 -7.32 -17.39
CA VAL A 225 22.42 -8.34 -17.81
C VAL A 225 21.32 -8.51 -16.76
N ALA A 226 21.68 -8.42 -15.47
CA ALA A 226 20.72 -8.43 -14.37
C ALA A 226 19.76 -7.23 -14.47
N GLU A 227 20.27 -6.06 -14.85
CA GLU A 227 19.48 -4.84 -15.05
C GLU A 227 18.50 -4.98 -16.20
N GLU A 228 18.95 -5.43 -17.37
CA GLU A 228 18.08 -5.71 -18.52
C GLU A 228 16.95 -6.71 -18.17
N ARG A 229 17.30 -7.81 -17.48
CA ARG A 229 16.33 -8.84 -17.07
C ARG A 229 15.29 -8.30 -16.09
N LEU A 230 15.69 -7.46 -15.13
CA LEU A 230 14.74 -6.87 -14.18
C LEU A 230 13.89 -5.76 -14.80
N ILE A 231 14.43 -5.01 -15.77
CA ILE A 231 13.64 -4.06 -16.55
C ILE A 231 12.51 -4.80 -17.29
N GLU A 232 12.86 -5.87 -18.01
CA GLU A 232 11.89 -6.68 -18.75
C GLU A 232 10.86 -7.34 -17.82
N ALA A 233 11.31 -7.98 -16.73
CA ALA A 233 10.41 -8.58 -15.75
C ALA A 233 9.45 -7.55 -15.14
N GLY A 234 9.93 -6.33 -14.86
CA GLY A 234 9.13 -5.24 -14.32
C GLY A 234 8.06 -4.73 -15.27
N HIS A 235 8.37 -4.61 -16.58
CA HIS A 235 7.39 -4.22 -17.60
C HIS A 235 6.33 -5.29 -17.80
N ARG A 236 6.75 -6.56 -17.92
CA ARG A 236 5.81 -7.68 -18.06
C ARG A 236 4.90 -7.82 -16.84
N LEU A 237 5.43 -7.58 -15.64
CA LEU A 237 4.63 -7.57 -14.42
C LEU A 237 3.60 -6.43 -14.42
N CYS A 238 3.97 -5.24 -14.88
CA CYS A 238 3.03 -4.13 -15.02
C CYS A 238 1.88 -4.48 -15.97
N GLN A 239 2.19 -5.03 -17.15
CA GLN A 239 1.19 -5.43 -18.15
C GLN A 239 0.26 -6.55 -17.63
N ALA A 240 0.80 -7.47 -16.83
CA ALA A 240 0.04 -8.57 -16.27
C ALA A 240 -0.88 -8.15 -15.10
N LEU A 241 -0.53 -7.09 -14.36
CA LEU A 241 -1.30 -6.63 -13.19
C LEU A 241 -2.21 -5.44 -13.48
N LEU A 242 -1.87 -4.60 -14.46
CA LEU A 242 -2.53 -3.33 -14.73
C LEU A 242 -2.96 -3.26 -16.19
N THR A 243 -4.17 -2.75 -16.44
CA THR A 243 -4.55 -2.28 -17.78
C THR A 243 -3.79 -1.00 -18.11
N ASP A 244 -3.70 -0.64 -19.39
CA ASP A 244 -3.06 0.61 -19.83
C ASP A 244 -3.67 1.85 -19.15
N ASP A 245 -5.00 1.83 -18.95
CA ASP A 245 -5.74 2.89 -18.29
C ASP A 245 -5.41 2.98 -16.80
N THR A 246 -5.37 1.83 -16.11
CA THR A 246 -5.00 1.76 -14.69
C THR A 246 -3.56 2.26 -14.48
N ALA A 247 -2.63 1.82 -15.33
CA ALA A 247 -1.24 2.23 -15.26
C ALA A 247 -1.10 3.74 -15.52
N ARG A 248 -1.84 4.29 -16.49
CA ARG A 248 -1.90 5.72 -16.78
C ARG A 248 -2.48 6.53 -15.62
N HIS A 249 -3.55 6.05 -14.96
CA HIS A 249 -4.09 6.70 -13.76
C HIS A 249 -3.09 6.73 -12.62
N LEU A 250 -2.39 5.63 -12.38
CA LEU A 250 -1.37 5.55 -11.34
C LEU A 250 -0.18 6.49 -11.64
N THR A 251 0.30 6.52 -12.88
CA THR A 251 1.35 7.46 -13.32
C THR A 251 0.91 8.91 -13.09
N ARG A 252 -0.31 9.28 -13.48
CA ARG A 252 -0.86 10.64 -13.21
C ARG A 252 -0.91 10.94 -11.72
N LEU A 253 -1.40 10.00 -10.90
CA LEU A 253 -1.49 10.17 -9.46
C LEU A 253 -0.13 10.49 -8.82
N LEU A 254 0.91 9.79 -9.27
CA LEU A 254 2.27 9.88 -8.71
C LEU A 254 3.03 11.12 -9.21
N HIS A 255 2.80 11.55 -10.46
CA HIS A 255 3.56 12.64 -11.08
C HIS A 255 2.85 14.00 -11.06
N ASP A 256 1.52 14.01 -11.21
CA ASP A 256 0.77 15.25 -11.40
C ASP A 256 0.31 15.86 -10.08
N SER A 257 0.57 15.18 -8.94
CA SER A 257 0.18 15.69 -7.62
C SER A 257 0.98 16.94 -7.24
N ARG A 258 0.30 18.10 -7.22
CA ARG A 258 0.90 19.40 -6.92
C ARG A 258 1.42 19.54 -5.49
N PHE A 259 0.87 18.76 -4.57
CA PHE A 259 1.18 18.83 -3.14
C PHE A 259 2.03 17.66 -2.66
N GLY A 260 2.51 16.82 -3.60
CA GLY A 260 3.02 15.50 -3.30
C GLY A 260 1.87 14.52 -3.03
N THR A 261 2.13 13.24 -3.23
CA THR A 261 1.21 12.17 -2.88
C THR A 261 1.96 11.14 -2.07
N VAL A 262 1.30 10.57 -1.07
CA VAL A 262 1.74 9.32 -0.47
C VAL A 262 0.84 8.23 -1.03
N VAL A 263 1.43 7.15 -1.54
CA VAL A 263 0.70 5.98 -2.03
C VAL A 263 1.19 4.76 -1.29
N ASP A 264 0.33 4.25 -0.42
CA ASP A 264 0.51 2.99 0.28
C ASP A 264 -0.01 1.87 -0.63
N VAL A 265 0.92 1.22 -1.33
CA VAL A 265 0.66 0.09 -2.22
C VAL A 265 0.60 -1.20 -1.39
N VAL A 266 -0.57 -1.81 -1.34
CA VAL A 266 -0.83 -3.06 -0.63
C VAL A 266 -1.07 -4.17 -1.65
N VAL A 267 -0.13 -5.10 -1.76
CA VAL A 267 -0.33 -6.29 -2.58
C VAL A 267 -0.95 -7.38 -1.72
N GLU A 268 -2.25 -7.60 -1.88
CA GLU A 268 -2.95 -8.73 -1.29
C GLU A 268 -2.81 -9.92 -2.22
N HIS A 269 -2.36 -11.07 -1.70
CA HIS A 269 -2.09 -12.20 -2.57
C HIS A 269 -2.41 -13.53 -1.89
N GLY A 270 -2.82 -14.53 -2.69
CA GLY A 270 -2.87 -15.94 -2.30
C GLY A 270 -1.47 -16.56 -2.13
N ASP A 271 -1.40 -17.80 -1.67
CA ASP A 271 -0.12 -18.53 -1.53
C ASP A 271 0.60 -18.72 -2.88
N ALA A 272 -0.15 -19.11 -3.92
CA ALA A 272 0.37 -19.26 -5.28
C ALA A 272 0.92 -17.96 -5.88
N ALA A 273 0.52 -16.81 -5.33
CA ALA A 273 0.91 -15.47 -5.73
C ALA A 273 1.93 -14.83 -4.77
N ALA A 274 2.57 -15.59 -3.86
CA ALA A 274 3.55 -15.03 -2.93
C ALA A 274 4.92 -14.71 -3.56
N TRP A 275 5.31 -15.43 -4.59
CA TRP A 275 6.66 -15.39 -5.17
C TRP A 275 6.90 -14.35 -6.31
N PRO A 276 5.91 -13.72 -6.97
CA PRO A 276 6.21 -12.65 -7.93
C PRO A 276 6.97 -11.46 -7.30
N PRO A 277 7.86 -10.78 -8.05
CA PRO A 277 8.61 -9.62 -7.58
C PRO A 277 7.82 -8.31 -7.75
N TYR A 278 6.74 -8.12 -6.98
CA TYR A 278 5.91 -6.92 -7.04
C TYR A 278 6.69 -5.61 -6.88
N GLU A 279 7.79 -5.61 -6.12
CA GLU A 279 8.67 -4.46 -5.93
C GLU A 279 9.46 -4.09 -7.20
N ALA A 280 9.48 -4.95 -8.21
CA ALA A 280 10.07 -4.69 -9.53
C ALA A 280 9.07 -4.09 -10.54
N LEU A 281 7.79 -3.93 -10.18
CA LEU A 281 6.77 -3.37 -11.06
C LEU A 281 7.22 -2.04 -11.65
N ARG A 282 7.23 -1.96 -12.98
CA ARG A 282 7.73 -0.80 -13.72
C ARG A 282 6.60 -0.14 -14.51
N LEU A 283 6.27 1.10 -14.14
CA LEU A 283 5.21 1.88 -14.77
C LEU A 283 5.57 2.29 -16.21
N PRO A 284 4.57 2.66 -17.03
CA PRO A 284 4.82 3.33 -18.30
C PRO A 284 5.74 4.52 -18.11
N GLY A 285 6.78 4.64 -18.95
CA GLY A 285 7.87 5.61 -18.78
C GLY A 285 9.10 5.05 -18.05
N GLY A 286 9.04 3.82 -17.56
CA GLY A 286 10.20 3.08 -17.08
C GLY A 286 10.53 3.29 -15.60
N ALA A 287 9.71 3.98 -14.82
CA ALA A 287 9.94 4.15 -13.39
C ALA A 287 9.61 2.87 -12.59
N VAL A 288 10.48 2.47 -11.67
CA VAL A 288 10.19 1.37 -10.74
C VAL A 288 9.32 1.89 -9.60
N LEU A 289 8.10 1.37 -9.49
CA LEU A 289 7.08 1.84 -8.55
C LEU A 289 7.62 1.93 -7.12
N ALA A 290 8.30 0.89 -6.64
CA ALA A 290 8.83 0.80 -5.28
C ALA A 290 10.00 1.76 -4.97
N THR A 291 10.52 2.47 -5.96
CA THR A 291 11.61 3.46 -5.80
C THR A 291 11.13 4.91 -5.94
N LEU A 292 9.86 5.11 -6.28
CA LEU A 292 9.30 6.44 -6.46
C LEU A 292 9.16 7.16 -5.10
N PRO A 293 9.44 8.46 -5.02
CA PRO A 293 9.19 9.25 -3.82
C PRO A 293 7.72 9.16 -3.39
N GLY A 294 7.46 8.97 -2.10
CA GLY A 294 6.10 8.88 -1.55
C GLY A 294 5.39 7.54 -1.80
N VAL A 295 6.03 6.56 -2.44
CA VAL A 295 5.46 5.22 -2.64
C VAL A 295 5.97 4.25 -1.58
N HIS A 296 5.06 3.68 -0.81
CA HIS A 296 5.36 2.62 0.14
C HIS A 296 4.76 1.31 -0.36
N VAL A 297 5.53 0.23 -0.34
CA VAL A 297 5.05 -1.07 -0.84
C VAL A 297 5.09 -2.08 0.30
N ARG A 298 3.95 -2.72 0.54
CA ARG A 298 3.78 -3.82 1.47
C ARG A 298 2.90 -4.92 0.88
N ARG A 299 3.05 -6.12 1.41
CA ARG A 299 2.26 -7.29 1.04
C ARG A 299 1.39 -7.71 2.21
N ARG A 300 0.22 -8.25 1.91
CA ARG A 300 -0.70 -8.82 2.89
C ARG A 300 -1.04 -10.24 2.47
N ALA A 301 -0.61 -11.20 3.29
CA ALA A 301 -0.89 -12.61 3.09
C ALA A 301 -2.35 -12.95 3.45
N PRO A 302 -2.91 -14.06 2.93
CA PRO A 302 -4.28 -14.47 3.22
C PRO A 302 -4.45 -14.75 4.71
N GLY A 303 -5.55 -14.26 5.29
CA GLY A 303 -5.87 -14.49 6.70
C GLY A 303 -5.04 -13.71 7.72
N ALA A 304 -4.01 -12.97 7.31
CA ALA A 304 -3.12 -12.24 8.21
C ALA A 304 -3.83 -11.08 8.95
N GLY A 305 -4.88 -10.48 8.38
CA GLY A 305 -5.48 -9.24 8.89
C GLY A 305 -6.70 -9.38 9.81
N ARG A 306 -7.14 -10.59 10.20
CA ARG A 306 -8.50 -10.73 10.78
C ARG A 306 -8.61 -10.47 12.29
N ARG A 307 -7.52 -10.41 13.08
CA ARG A 307 -7.66 -10.44 14.57
C ARG A 307 -6.64 -9.68 15.44
N THR A 308 -5.61 -9.03 14.93
CA THR A 308 -4.60 -8.37 15.80
C THR A 308 -4.17 -7.01 15.28
N ALA A 309 -4.51 -5.95 16.03
CA ALA A 309 -3.92 -4.63 15.81
C ALA A 309 -2.39 -4.71 15.98
N PRO A 310 -1.60 -3.96 15.19
CA PRO A 310 -0.17 -3.89 15.42
C PRO A 310 0.13 -3.40 16.84
N PRO A 311 1.21 -3.88 17.48
CA PRO A 311 1.59 -3.40 18.80
C PRO A 311 1.90 -1.90 18.73
N PRO A 312 1.55 -1.13 19.77
CA PRO A 312 1.92 0.28 19.84
C PRO A 312 3.46 0.40 19.87
N PRO A 313 4.00 1.56 19.43
CA PRO A 313 5.44 1.81 19.43
C PRO A 313 6.04 1.67 20.84
N LEU A 314 7.31 1.29 20.91
CA LEU A 314 8.06 1.14 22.16
C LEU A 314 8.96 2.36 22.39
N PRO A 315 9.18 2.77 23.65
CA PRO A 315 10.19 3.77 24.00
C PRO A 315 11.54 3.52 23.33
N GLY A 316 12.10 4.56 22.72
CA GLY A 316 13.47 4.55 22.22
C GLY A 316 14.53 4.41 23.33
N PRO A 317 15.76 4.02 22.98
CA PRO A 317 16.34 3.89 21.64
C PRO A 317 15.96 2.59 20.91
N LEU A 318 16.20 2.52 19.58
CA LEU A 318 15.89 1.34 18.77
C LEU A 318 16.72 0.12 19.20
N LYS A 319 16.06 -0.93 19.69
CA LYS A 319 16.71 -2.18 20.14
C LYS A 319 16.57 -3.31 19.13
N ILE A 320 17.71 -3.87 18.70
CA ILE A 320 17.79 -4.93 17.70
C ILE A 320 18.38 -6.19 18.33
N LEU A 321 17.63 -7.29 18.30
CA LEU A 321 18.14 -8.62 18.63
C LEU A 321 18.63 -9.31 17.36
N VAL A 322 19.89 -9.73 17.32
CA VAL A 322 20.48 -10.44 16.18
C VAL A 322 20.57 -11.93 16.51
N ALA A 323 19.83 -12.74 15.77
CA ALA A 323 19.85 -14.19 15.84
C ALA A 323 20.32 -14.74 14.50
N ALA A 324 21.49 -15.37 14.46
CA ALA A 324 22.01 -15.95 13.24
C ALA A 324 22.47 -17.39 13.44
N ALA A 325 22.13 -18.26 12.50
CA ALA A 325 22.42 -19.69 12.52
C ALA A 325 23.15 -20.15 11.26
N GLY A 326 23.86 -21.28 11.39
CA GLY A 326 24.55 -21.95 10.30
C GLY A 326 25.71 -21.14 9.72
N GLU A 327 26.06 -21.44 8.47
CA GLU A 327 27.21 -20.85 7.76
C GLU A 327 27.11 -19.32 7.58
N ASN A 328 25.90 -18.77 7.63
CA ASN A 328 25.66 -17.34 7.45
C ASN A 328 25.87 -16.51 8.73
N ARG A 329 26.11 -17.14 9.89
CA ARG A 329 26.22 -16.45 11.20
C ARG A 329 27.23 -15.31 11.20
N ALA A 330 28.48 -15.57 10.81
CA ALA A 330 29.54 -14.58 10.86
C ALA A 330 29.26 -13.40 9.91
N ARG A 331 28.74 -13.72 8.72
CA ARG A 331 28.36 -12.74 7.69
C ARG A 331 27.23 -11.84 8.19
N ALA A 332 26.13 -12.41 8.66
CA ALA A 332 24.95 -11.67 9.13
C ALA A 332 25.29 -10.78 10.33
N THR A 333 26.06 -11.31 11.28
CA THR A 333 26.50 -10.55 12.46
C THR A 333 27.29 -9.31 12.06
N ARG A 334 28.28 -9.46 11.19
CA ARG A 334 29.08 -8.33 10.68
C ARG A 334 28.21 -7.29 9.97
N VAL A 335 27.33 -7.73 9.07
CA VAL A 335 26.41 -6.83 8.34
C VAL A 335 25.59 -5.97 9.30
N VAL A 336 25.02 -6.56 10.35
CA VAL A 336 24.20 -5.81 11.31
C VAL A 336 25.06 -4.89 12.18
N LEU A 337 26.19 -5.36 12.71
CA LEU A 337 27.07 -4.53 13.54
C LEU A 337 27.61 -3.31 12.76
N ASP A 338 28.03 -3.51 11.51
CA ASP A 338 28.46 -2.41 10.63
C ASP A 338 27.31 -1.43 10.34
N ALA A 339 26.08 -1.94 10.20
CA ALA A 339 24.90 -1.14 9.94
C ALA A 339 24.49 -0.27 11.14
N VAL A 340 24.68 -0.76 12.37
CA VAL A 340 24.25 -0.06 13.60
C VAL A 340 25.35 0.75 14.28
N ALA A 341 26.59 0.73 13.77
CA ALA A 341 27.73 1.40 14.39
C ALA A 341 27.45 2.90 14.69
N ASP A 342 26.91 3.64 13.71
CA ASP A 342 26.57 5.06 13.87
C ASP A 342 25.38 5.27 14.84
N LEU A 343 24.45 4.31 14.91
CA LEU A 343 23.31 4.36 15.82
C LEU A 343 23.74 4.15 17.27
N GLY A 344 24.67 3.22 17.50
CA GLY A 344 25.28 3.01 18.81
C GLY A 344 26.07 4.23 19.26
N ALA A 345 26.86 4.83 18.36
CA ALA A 345 27.65 6.02 18.68
C ALA A 345 26.79 7.26 19.02
N SER A 346 25.61 7.38 18.42
CA SER A 346 24.66 8.48 18.68
C SER A 346 23.69 8.20 19.83
N GLY A 347 23.64 6.96 20.34
CA GLY A 347 22.65 6.52 21.33
C GLY A 347 21.23 6.37 20.77
N ALA A 348 21.04 6.43 19.45
CA ALA A 348 19.74 6.29 18.80
C ALA A 348 19.28 4.82 18.65
N GLY A 349 20.21 3.87 18.75
CA GLY A 349 19.90 2.45 18.71
C GLY A 349 21.05 1.56 19.17
N GLU A 350 20.72 0.30 19.46
CA GLU A 350 21.65 -0.72 19.93
C GLU A 350 21.33 -2.08 19.33
N ALA A 351 22.34 -2.94 19.20
CA ALA A 351 22.17 -4.32 18.77
C ALA A 351 22.79 -5.29 19.77
N ARG A 352 22.05 -6.34 20.14
CA ARG A 352 22.53 -7.48 20.92
C ARG A 352 22.61 -8.71 20.02
N VAL A 353 23.77 -9.32 19.93
CA VAL A 353 23.99 -10.56 19.17
C VAL A 353 23.87 -11.75 20.10
N LEU A 354 23.04 -12.73 19.73
CA LEU A 354 22.98 -14.01 20.43
C LEU A 354 24.19 -14.87 20.03
N GLU A 355 24.85 -15.47 21.01
CA GLU A 355 25.94 -16.43 20.79
C GLU A 355 25.47 -17.65 19.97
N ALA A 356 24.26 -18.12 20.25
CA ALA A 356 23.59 -19.20 19.54
C ALA A 356 22.12 -18.83 19.31
N ALA A 357 21.63 -19.07 18.10
CA ALA A 357 20.26 -18.75 17.71
C ALA A 357 19.30 -19.91 18.06
N THR A 358 19.23 -20.30 19.33
CA THR A 358 18.32 -21.36 19.79
C THR A 358 16.92 -20.79 20.06
N PRO A 359 15.83 -21.57 19.89
CA PRO A 359 14.48 -21.13 20.22
C PRO A 359 14.38 -20.57 21.65
N GLY A 360 15.01 -21.26 22.61
CA GLY A 360 15.01 -20.87 24.02
C GLY A 360 15.74 -19.56 24.29
N ARG A 361 16.89 -19.32 23.64
CA ARG A 361 17.66 -18.07 23.80
C ARG A 361 16.97 -16.88 23.16
N ILE A 362 16.31 -17.07 22.00
CA ILE A 362 15.50 -16.03 21.37
C ILE A 362 14.33 -15.65 22.29
N ALA A 363 13.58 -16.66 22.76
CA ALA A 363 12.46 -16.48 23.68
C ALA A 363 12.88 -15.78 24.99
N GLY A 364 13.98 -16.22 25.60
CA GLY A 364 14.54 -15.61 26.81
C GLY A 364 14.93 -14.15 26.61
N ALA A 365 15.61 -13.82 25.50
CA ALA A 365 15.97 -12.45 25.19
C ALA A 365 14.74 -11.54 25.02
N LEU A 366 13.68 -12.02 24.36
CA LEU A 366 12.45 -11.26 24.16
C LEU A 366 11.67 -11.02 25.47
N ARG A 367 11.73 -11.96 26.43
CA ARG A 367 11.20 -11.77 27.78
C ARG A 367 11.94 -10.69 28.57
N ASP A 368 13.25 -10.62 28.39
CA ASP A 368 14.11 -9.75 29.19
C ASP A 368 14.26 -8.33 28.60
N GLY A 369 14.01 -8.17 27.30
CA GLY A 369 14.26 -6.92 26.59
C GLY A 369 13.13 -6.54 25.64
N GLY A 370 12.63 -5.30 25.75
CA GLY A 370 11.71 -4.70 24.79
C GLY A 370 12.38 -4.46 23.43
N TYR A 371 12.69 -5.52 22.70
CA TYR A 371 13.29 -5.46 21.37
C TYR A 371 12.26 -4.99 20.36
N HIS A 372 12.67 -4.01 19.56
CA HIS A 372 11.86 -3.48 18.48
C HIS A 372 11.96 -4.37 17.24
N VAL A 373 13.17 -4.90 17.00
CA VAL A 373 13.52 -5.70 15.84
C VAL A 373 14.19 -7.00 16.25
N VAL A 374 13.78 -8.10 15.64
CA VAL A 374 14.57 -9.35 15.59
C VAL A 374 15.12 -9.50 14.18
N HIS A 375 16.44 -9.40 14.04
CA HIS A 375 17.14 -9.70 12.79
C HIS A 375 17.55 -11.18 12.80
N LEU A 376 16.78 -12.00 12.07
CA LEU A 376 16.96 -13.43 11.95
C LEU A 376 17.60 -13.78 10.61
N SER A 377 18.78 -14.39 10.65
CA SER A 377 19.47 -14.92 9.46
C SER A 377 19.79 -16.39 9.63
N ALA A 378 19.10 -17.24 8.89
CA ALA A 378 19.20 -18.69 9.01
C ALA A 378 18.69 -19.34 7.71
N PRO A 379 19.19 -20.51 7.31
CA PRO A 379 18.60 -21.27 6.21
C PRO A 379 17.11 -21.51 6.46
N GLY A 380 16.29 -21.50 5.40
CA GLY A 380 14.86 -21.71 5.56
C GLY A 380 14.21 -22.30 4.32
N THR A 381 13.03 -22.86 4.54
CA THR A 381 12.10 -23.32 3.51
C THR A 381 10.85 -22.45 3.56
N SER A 382 9.89 -22.72 2.68
CA SER A 382 8.58 -22.06 2.69
C SER A 382 7.79 -22.16 4.00
N SER A 383 8.16 -23.09 4.91
CA SER A 383 7.39 -23.37 6.13
C SER A 383 8.22 -23.52 7.41
N SER A 384 9.54 -23.49 7.32
CA SER A 384 10.45 -23.67 8.47
C SER A 384 11.75 -22.89 8.32
N VAL A 385 12.42 -22.66 9.44
CA VAL A 385 13.77 -22.11 9.52
C VAL A 385 14.69 -23.11 10.23
N GLU A 386 15.95 -23.19 9.84
CA GLU A 386 16.97 -24.02 10.48
C GLU A 386 17.73 -23.18 11.51
N LEU A 387 17.35 -23.32 12.78
CA LEU A 387 18.03 -22.74 13.94
C LEU A 387 19.10 -23.71 14.47
N GLU A 388 19.58 -23.47 15.68
CA GLU A 388 20.54 -24.37 16.35
C GLU A 388 20.02 -24.83 17.72
N ASP A 389 20.50 -25.98 18.19
CA ASP A 389 20.43 -26.37 19.59
C ASP A 389 21.59 -25.76 20.41
N GLU A 390 21.67 -26.08 21.70
CA GLU A 390 22.74 -25.58 22.58
C GLU A 390 24.13 -26.17 22.24
N ASP A 391 24.18 -27.27 21.49
CA ASP A 391 25.40 -27.91 21.00
C ASP A 391 25.82 -27.39 19.61
N GLY A 392 25.01 -26.51 19.00
CA GLY A 392 25.25 -25.92 17.68
C GLY A 392 24.80 -26.80 16.51
N ASN A 393 24.06 -27.88 16.76
CA ASN A 393 23.50 -28.71 15.69
C ASN A 393 22.28 -28.03 15.07
N PRO A 394 22.05 -28.20 13.74
CA PRO A 394 20.90 -27.61 13.08
C PRO A 394 19.58 -28.20 13.58
N VAL A 395 18.61 -27.33 13.87
CA VAL A 395 17.25 -27.68 14.31
C VAL A 395 16.23 -27.03 13.40
N THR A 396 15.42 -27.84 12.71
CA THR A 396 14.30 -27.33 11.90
C THR A 396 13.16 -26.87 12.80
N VAL A 397 12.85 -25.57 12.76
CA VAL A 397 11.77 -24.94 13.52
C VAL A 397 10.66 -24.52 12.56
N PRO A 398 9.44 -25.09 12.68
CA PRO A 398 8.29 -24.68 11.88
C PRO A 398 7.89 -23.22 12.11
N ALA A 399 7.31 -22.57 11.08
CA ALA A 399 6.88 -21.17 11.16
C ALA A 399 5.92 -20.89 12.33
N GLY A 400 5.01 -21.82 12.63
CA GLY A 400 4.09 -21.67 13.77
C GLY A 400 4.80 -21.69 15.13
N GLU A 401 5.83 -22.52 15.29
CA GLU A 401 6.65 -22.57 16.50
C GLU A 401 7.53 -21.33 16.61
N LEU A 402 8.16 -20.91 15.50
CA LEU A 402 8.94 -19.68 15.47
C LEU A 402 8.07 -18.46 15.80
N ALA A 403 6.84 -18.39 15.31
CA ALA A 403 5.90 -17.32 15.64
C ALA A 403 5.44 -17.36 17.11
N ALA A 404 5.46 -18.53 17.77
CA ALA A 404 5.24 -18.63 19.21
C ALA A 404 6.46 -18.12 19.98
N VAL A 405 7.66 -18.53 19.59
CA VAL A 405 8.94 -18.05 20.16
C VAL A 405 9.07 -16.53 20.04
N LEU A 406 8.76 -15.95 18.89
CA LEU A 406 8.83 -14.51 18.64
C LEU A 406 7.79 -13.69 19.43
N ARG A 407 6.75 -14.33 19.97
CA ARG A 407 5.74 -13.69 20.82
C ARG A 407 5.91 -14.03 22.30
N ASP A 408 6.95 -14.79 22.65
CA ASP A 408 7.21 -15.15 24.03
C ASP A 408 7.54 -13.90 24.86
N GLY A 409 7.04 -13.85 26.11
CA GLY A 409 7.06 -12.65 26.95
C GLY A 409 5.74 -11.89 26.94
N ASP A 410 5.77 -10.59 26.65
CA ASP A 410 4.60 -9.69 26.76
C ASP A 410 3.48 -9.98 25.73
N GLY A 411 3.58 -11.06 24.97
CA GLY A 411 2.65 -11.42 23.89
C GLY A 411 2.75 -10.53 22.65
N ARG A 412 3.74 -9.61 22.62
CA ARG A 412 3.98 -8.67 21.51
C ARG A 412 4.89 -9.32 20.48
N SER A 413 4.54 -9.19 19.20
CA SER A 413 5.44 -9.58 18.11
C SER A 413 6.38 -8.42 17.78
N PRO A 414 7.71 -8.62 17.84
CA PRO A 414 8.66 -7.64 17.32
C PRO A 414 8.54 -7.55 15.79
N PHE A 415 9.16 -6.53 15.22
CA PHE A 415 9.38 -6.48 13.78
C PHE A 415 10.47 -7.48 13.40
N VAL A 416 10.22 -8.35 12.44
CA VAL A 416 11.21 -9.39 12.05
C VAL A 416 11.89 -8.99 10.75
N VAL A 417 13.22 -8.94 10.74
CA VAL A 417 14.00 -8.94 9.50
C VAL A 417 14.45 -10.38 9.26
N LEU A 418 14.00 -10.99 8.17
CA LEU A 418 14.21 -12.40 7.86
C LEU A 418 15.07 -12.57 6.61
N SER A 419 16.25 -13.13 6.79
CA SER A 419 17.14 -13.57 5.72
C SER A 419 17.17 -15.10 5.69
N ALA A 420 16.29 -15.70 4.89
CA ALA A 420 16.06 -17.15 4.84
C ALA A 420 16.13 -17.77 3.43
N GLY A 421 16.83 -17.12 2.51
CA GLY A 421 16.97 -17.59 1.13
C GLY A 421 15.74 -17.30 0.26
N GLU A 422 15.59 -18.05 -0.84
CA GLU A 422 14.57 -17.79 -1.87
C GLU A 422 13.14 -17.91 -1.36
N ASP A 423 12.92 -18.82 -0.40
CA ASP A 423 11.61 -19.07 0.23
C ASP A 423 11.24 -18.04 1.31
N GLY A 424 12.12 -17.07 1.61
CA GLY A 424 11.95 -16.15 2.73
C GLY A 424 10.64 -15.37 2.72
N ALA A 425 10.08 -15.04 1.55
CA ALA A 425 8.78 -14.38 1.45
C ALA A 425 7.60 -15.31 1.81
N THR A 426 7.67 -16.57 1.40
CA THR A 426 6.65 -17.57 1.73
C THR A 426 6.70 -17.91 3.22
N LEU A 427 7.91 -18.06 3.77
CA LEU A 427 8.11 -18.22 5.21
C LEU A 427 7.60 -17.01 5.99
N ALA A 428 7.88 -15.79 5.54
CA ALA A 428 7.36 -14.57 6.14
C ALA A 428 5.83 -14.52 6.12
N ALA A 429 5.19 -14.97 5.04
CA ALA A 429 3.74 -15.06 4.96
C ALA A 429 3.18 -16.10 5.95
N ALA A 430 3.87 -17.24 6.11
CA ALA A 430 3.53 -18.24 7.11
C ALA A 430 3.67 -17.69 8.55
N LEU A 431 4.76 -16.98 8.85
CA LEU A 431 4.95 -16.30 10.15
C LEU A 431 3.83 -15.30 10.41
N ALA A 432 3.46 -14.48 9.42
CA ALA A 432 2.38 -13.52 9.54
C ALA A 432 1.03 -14.17 9.86
N ARG A 433 0.71 -15.31 9.25
CA ARG A 433 -0.51 -16.07 9.56
C ARG A 433 -0.55 -16.61 10.99
N HIS A 434 0.61 -16.97 11.54
CA HIS A 434 0.73 -17.46 12.92
C HIS A 434 0.87 -16.34 13.98
N GLY A 435 0.69 -15.08 13.58
CA GLY A 435 0.73 -13.92 14.48
C GLY A 435 2.08 -13.20 14.54
N GLY A 436 3.05 -13.54 13.68
CA GLY A 436 4.27 -12.76 13.45
C GLY A 436 3.92 -11.44 12.74
N GLY A 437 3.68 -10.37 13.49
CA GLY A 437 2.89 -9.23 13.02
C GLY A 437 3.42 -8.53 11.76
N ARG A 438 4.74 -8.37 11.63
CA ARG A 438 5.40 -7.65 10.53
C ARG A 438 6.76 -8.26 10.20
N VAL A 439 7.01 -8.58 8.94
CA VAL A 439 8.22 -9.27 8.50
C VAL A 439 8.81 -8.61 7.25
N LEU A 440 10.08 -8.21 7.29
CA LEU A 440 10.87 -7.84 6.13
C LEU A 440 11.66 -9.06 5.64
N ALA A 441 11.27 -9.64 4.51
CA ALA A 441 11.92 -10.80 3.91
C ALA A 441 12.94 -10.38 2.84
N VAL A 442 14.15 -10.94 2.88
CA VAL A 442 15.13 -10.87 1.78
C VAL A 442 14.96 -12.10 0.90
N ARG A 443 14.61 -11.89 -0.39
CA ARG A 443 14.04 -12.91 -1.28
C ARG A 443 14.99 -13.47 -2.33
N ALA A 444 16.22 -12.99 -2.34
CA ALA A 444 17.27 -13.44 -3.24
C ALA A 444 18.64 -13.15 -2.60
N PRO A 445 19.71 -13.84 -3.02
CA PRO A 445 21.06 -13.52 -2.57
C PRO A 445 21.41 -12.05 -2.81
N VAL A 446 21.94 -11.39 -1.78
CA VAL A 446 22.37 -9.99 -1.82
C VAL A 446 23.87 -9.85 -1.59
N THR A 447 24.47 -8.78 -2.12
CA THR A 447 25.86 -8.44 -1.82
C THR A 447 26.00 -7.95 -0.39
N ASP A 448 27.17 -8.11 0.23
CA ASP A 448 27.45 -7.56 1.56
C ASP A 448 27.27 -6.04 1.58
N PHE A 449 27.74 -5.37 0.51
CA PHE A 449 27.54 -3.92 0.34
C PHE A 449 26.05 -3.53 0.41
N TYR A 450 25.19 -4.20 -0.36
CA TYR A 450 23.75 -3.92 -0.35
C TYR A 450 23.12 -4.25 1.00
N ALA A 451 23.42 -5.41 1.59
CA ALA A 451 22.85 -5.83 2.86
C ALA A 451 23.17 -4.83 3.99
N THR A 452 24.44 -4.41 4.10
CA THR A 452 24.87 -3.42 5.10
C THR A 452 24.25 -2.05 4.81
N ALA A 453 24.28 -1.58 3.55
CA ALA A 453 23.73 -0.27 3.19
C ALA A 453 22.21 -0.18 3.42
N LEU A 454 21.46 -1.24 3.09
CA LEU A 454 20.03 -1.33 3.32
C LEU A 454 19.73 -1.32 4.81
N ALA A 455 20.37 -2.21 5.58
CA ALA A 455 20.17 -2.31 7.03
C ALA A 455 20.51 -0.99 7.74
N LYS A 456 21.66 -0.37 7.39
CA LYS A 456 22.10 0.91 7.96
C LYS A 456 21.05 1.99 7.80
N ARG A 457 20.56 2.16 6.57
CA ARG A 457 19.58 3.20 6.26
C ARG A 457 18.22 2.90 6.85
N PHE A 458 17.78 1.66 6.76
CA PHE A 458 16.51 1.20 7.29
C PHE A 458 16.43 1.41 8.81
N TYR A 459 17.44 0.96 9.56
CA TYR A 459 17.48 1.14 11.01
C TYR A 459 17.65 2.60 11.43
N ALA A 460 18.42 3.39 10.69
CA ALA A 460 18.54 4.82 10.98
C ALA A 460 17.20 5.56 10.82
N THR A 461 16.45 5.25 9.76
CA THR A 461 15.12 5.84 9.56
C THR A 461 14.14 5.38 10.64
N LEU A 462 14.17 4.11 11.04
CA LEU A 462 13.32 3.61 12.14
C LEU A 462 13.66 4.24 13.49
N ALA A 463 14.94 4.49 13.76
CA ALA A 463 15.41 5.04 15.03
C ALA A 463 15.14 6.55 15.18
N THR A 464 15.03 7.29 14.07
CA THR A 464 14.97 8.77 14.08
C THR A 464 13.68 9.35 13.48
N GLY A 465 12.93 8.56 12.71
CA GLY A 465 11.69 8.97 12.07
C GLY A 465 10.49 8.85 13.01
N ALA A 466 10.16 9.93 13.72
CA ALA A 466 9.07 10.00 14.70
C ALA A 466 7.71 9.47 14.19
N GLU A 467 7.48 9.50 12.88
CA GLU A 467 6.22 9.05 12.24
C GLU A 467 6.44 7.98 11.16
N ALA A 468 7.68 7.54 10.94
CA ALA A 468 8.00 6.62 9.85
C ALA A 468 7.75 5.16 10.26
N GLY A 469 6.72 4.55 9.68
CA GLY A 469 6.52 3.11 9.73
C GLY A 469 7.59 2.33 8.95
N PRO A 470 7.71 1.01 9.17
CA PRO A 470 8.62 0.15 8.42
C PRO A 470 8.51 0.24 6.88
N SER A 471 7.32 0.44 6.32
CA SER A 471 7.15 0.57 4.87
C SER A 471 7.77 1.85 4.32
N ALA A 472 7.61 2.97 5.03
CA ALA A 472 8.24 4.25 4.69
C ALA A 472 9.78 4.17 4.85
N ALA A 473 10.27 3.56 5.93
CA ALA A 473 11.69 3.36 6.14
C ALA A 473 12.34 2.49 5.03
N LEU A 474 11.64 1.43 4.59
CA LEU A 474 12.11 0.59 3.49
C LEU A 474 12.08 1.32 2.15
N ALA A 475 11.03 2.09 1.88
CA ALA A 475 10.92 2.89 0.66
C ALA A 475 12.06 3.91 0.55
N GLU A 476 12.37 4.63 1.65
CA GLU A 476 13.49 5.58 1.70
C GLU A 476 14.83 4.89 1.45
N ALA A 477 15.10 3.79 2.14
CA ALA A 477 16.33 3.04 1.98
C ALA A 477 16.48 2.51 0.54
N ARG A 478 15.42 1.89 0.00
CA ARG A 478 15.41 1.35 -1.37
C ARG A 478 15.66 2.44 -2.40
N ARG A 479 14.95 3.56 -2.31
CA ARG A 479 15.10 4.70 -3.23
C ARG A 479 16.52 5.23 -3.20
N HIS A 480 17.09 5.44 -2.01
CA HIS A 480 18.44 5.97 -1.92
C HIS A 480 19.50 5.02 -2.48
N LEU A 481 19.40 3.73 -2.15
CA LEU A 481 20.34 2.73 -2.66
C LEU A 481 20.27 2.62 -4.19
N GLU A 482 19.07 2.65 -4.77
CA GLU A 482 18.91 2.60 -6.22
C GLU A 482 19.43 3.87 -6.90
N GLN A 483 19.14 5.04 -6.35
CA GLN A 483 19.72 6.29 -6.84
C GLN A 483 21.25 6.24 -6.79
N GLY A 484 21.84 5.83 -5.67
CA GLY A 484 23.29 5.69 -5.53
C GLY A 484 23.90 4.71 -6.53
N ARG A 485 23.23 3.58 -6.78
CA ARG A 485 23.63 2.59 -7.79
C ARG A 485 23.67 3.20 -9.19
N ILE A 486 22.58 3.87 -9.60
CA ILE A 486 22.47 4.51 -10.92
C ILE A 486 23.56 5.56 -11.10
N HIS A 487 23.75 6.46 -10.12
CA HIS A 487 24.79 7.48 -10.18
C HIS A 487 26.19 6.88 -10.28
N ARG A 488 26.49 5.82 -9.50
CA ARG A 488 27.77 5.12 -9.57
C ARG A 488 28.02 4.49 -10.94
N GLY A 489 27.01 3.80 -11.50
CA GLY A 489 27.13 3.17 -12.81
C GLY A 489 27.21 4.16 -13.98
N GLN A 490 26.71 5.39 -13.80
CA GLN A 490 26.90 6.51 -14.75
C GLN A 490 28.30 7.12 -14.65
N ALA A 491 28.84 7.23 -13.44
CA ALA A 491 30.18 7.77 -13.20
C ALA A 491 31.28 6.79 -13.65
N ASP A 492 31.10 5.50 -13.40
CA ASP A 492 32.00 4.42 -13.81
C ASP A 492 31.21 3.22 -14.35
N PRO A 493 31.05 3.10 -15.69
CA PRO A 493 30.39 1.96 -16.30
C PRO A 493 31.04 0.59 -16.04
N GLY A 494 32.32 0.56 -15.62
CA GLY A 494 33.04 -0.67 -15.28
C GLY A 494 32.75 -1.20 -13.88
N ASP A 495 32.19 -0.36 -13.00
CA ASP A 495 31.92 -0.65 -11.58
C ASP A 495 30.41 -0.59 -11.27
N ARG A 496 29.61 -1.21 -12.14
CA ARG A 496 28.15 -1.31 -11.95
C ARG A 496 27.83 -2.30 -10.85
N LEU A 497 27.08 -1.86 -9.85
CA LEU A 497 26.55 -2.76 -8.82
C LEU A 497 25.26 -3.46 -9.33
N PRO A 498 24.96 -4.67 -8.83
CA PRO A 498 23.71 -5.37 -9.17
C PRO A 498 22.45 -4.58 -8.78
N PRO A 499 21.36 -4.64 -9.58
CA PRO A 499 20.08 -3.96 -9.34
C PRO A 499 19.23 -4.65 -8.26
N GLN A 500 19.63 -4.54 -7.00
CA GLN A 500 19.02 -5.29 -5.89
C GLN A 500 17.77 -4.62 -5.28
N TYR A 501 17.15 -3.61 -5.93
CA TYR A 501 16.01 -2.87 -5.38
C TYR A 501 14.77 -3.74 -5.07
N ALA A 502 14.57 -4.86 -5.77
CA ALA A 502 13.39 -5.72 -5.62
C ALA A 502 13.56 -6.90 -4.65
N VAL A 503 14.71 -7.00 -3.96
CA VAL A 503 15.02 -8.18 -3.11
C VAL A 503 14.32 -8.20 -1.76
N ALA A 504 14.11 -7.02 -1.16
CA ALA A 504 13.45 -6.90 0.12
C ALA A 504 11.93 -6.78 -0.09
N ALA A 505 11.12 -7.54 0.62
CA ALA A 505 9.67 -7.41 0.63
C ALA A 505 9.16 -7.29 2.06
N LEU A 506 8.31 -6.30 2.31
CA LEU A 506 7.67 -6.12 3.61
C LEU A 506 6.30 -6.79 3.60
N LEU A 507 6.07 -7.70 4.54
CA LEU A 507 4.78 -8.30 4.80
C LEU A 507 4.22 -7.72 6.11
N SER A 508 2.97 -7.26 6.06
CA SER A 508 2.27 -6.75 7.23
C SER A 508 0.80 -7.14 7.21
N ALA A 509 0.33 -7.69 8.31
CA ALA A 509 -1.08 -8.02 8.55
C ALA A 509 -1.96 -6.77 8.67
N GLY A 510 -1.43 -5.71 9.29
CA GLY A 510 -2.20 -4.56 9.75
C GLY A 510 -1.67 -3.21 9.24
N GLU A 511 -1.87 -2.18 10.04
CA GLU A 511 -1.34 -0.83 9.79
C GLU A 511 0.19 -0.80 9.91
N ASP A 512 0.82 0.14 9.21
CA ASP A 512 2.27 0.34 9.22
C ASP A 512 2.67 1.37 10.29
N LEU A 513 2.38 1.08 11.56
CA LEU A 513 2.70 1.99 12.66
C LEU A 513 4.23 2.07 12.90
N PRO A 514 4.74 3.22 13.40
CA PRO A 514 6.12 3.35 13.86
C PRO A 514 6.50 2.26 14.87
N LEU A 515 7.79 1.91 14.91
CA LEU A 515 8.32 0.96 15.90
C LEU A 515 8.74 1.66 17.19
N VAL A 516 9.28 2.87 17.08
CA VAL A 516 9.88 3.63 18.18
C VAL A 516 8.97 4.79 18.52
N ASP A 517 8.73 4.99 19.81
CA ASP A 517 8.14 6.19 20.38
C ASP A 517 9.27 7.11 20.85
N LEU A 518 9.42 8.24 20.17
CA LEU A 518 10.43 9.25 20.49
C LEU A 518 9.95 10.24 21.57
N GLY A 519 8.70 10.14 22.02
CA GLY A 519 8.13 11.01 23.06
C GLY A 519 8.59 10.66 24.49
N ASP A 520 8.87 9.38 24.75
CA ASP A 520 9.24 8.85 26.07
C ASP A 520 10.58 8.09 26.01
N ALA A 521 11.71 8.78 25.83
CA ALA A 521 13.02 8.13 25.87
C ALA A 521 13.32 7.62 27.29
N THR A 522 13.31 6.30 27.50
CA THR A 522 13.79 5.68 28.75
C THR A 522 15.20 5.11 28.55
N PRO A 523 16.20 5.56 29.32
CA PRO A 523 17.56 5.04 29.16
C PRO A 523 17.65 3.56 29.52
N PHE A 524 18.46 2.84 28.75
CA PHE A 524 18.75 1.41 28.88
C PHE A 524 19.25 1.03 30.29
N ARG A 525 18.80 -0.13 30.81
CA ARG A 525 19.45 -0.83 31.92
C ARG A 525 20.11 -2.10 31.36
N PRO A 526 21.41 -2.31 31.64
CA PRO A 526 22.22 -3.40 31.07
C PRO A 526 21.78 -4.81 31.48
#